data_AF-K1S094-F1
#
_entry.id   AF-K1S094-F1
#
_cell.length_a   1.000
_cell.length_b   1.000
_cell.length_c   1.000
_cell.angle_alpha   90.00
_cell.angle_beta   90.00
_cell.angle_gamma   90.00
#
_symmetry.space_group_name_H-M   'P 1'
#
loop_
_entity.id
_entity.type
_entity.pdbx_description
1 polymer ?
#
loop_
_entity_poly.entity_id
_entity_poly.type
_entity_poly.pdbx_seq_one_letter_code
_entity_poly.pdbx_strand_id
1 'polypeptide(L)'
;SVVKKGLAKIVIGTRSAVFAPFEKVGLIIMDEEQEYSYKSESSPRYHAREIAKFRCSYDNALLVLSSATPSVESYYYAKNGRYSLNTLTERYGDAVLPKVVVADMNVEQQNGNVTGFSETLLENLRYNLENNKQSILLLNRRGYNTFVTCRMCGEPVVCPNCSISLTYHSANRRMMCH
;
A
#
# COMPACT_ATOMS: atom_id res chain seq x y z
N SER A 1 28.49 17.18 -8.44
CA SER A 1 28.07 15.81 -8.79
C SER A 1 28.25 15.59 -10.29
N VAL A 2 28.35 14.33 -10.75
CA VAL A 2 28.41 13.98 -12.19
C VAL A 2 27.17 14.44 -12.95
N VAL A 3 26.02 14.51 -12.27
CA VAL A 3 24.76 15.09 -12.79
C VAL A 3 24.92 16.57 -13.12
N LYS A 4 25.43 17.38 -12.17
CA LYS A 4 25.62 18.83 -12.36
C LYS A 4 26.66 19.14 -13.45
N LYS A 5 27.61 18.23 -13.69
CA LYS A 5 28.60 18.35 -14.77
C LYS A 5 28.05 17.89 -16.14
N GLY A 6 26.78 17.48 -16.22
CA GLY A 6 26.14 17.00 -17.46
C GLY A 6 26.60 15.61 -17.94
N LEU A 7 27.41 14.91 -17.15
CA LEU A 7 28.00 13.61 -17.48
C LEU A 7 27.02 12.45 -17.28
N ALA A 8 26.03 12.61 -16.39
CA ALA A 8 24.96 11.65 -16.19
C ALA A 8 23.68 12.13 -16.89
N LYS A 9 23.10 11.29 -17.74
CA LYS A 9 21.82 11.55 -18.43
C LYS A 9 20.60 11.01 -17.68
N ILE A 10 20.82 10.03 -16.81
CA ILE A 10 19.78 9.34 -16.04
C ILE A 10 20.25 9.25 -14.59
N VAL A 11 19.33 9.46 -13.65
CA VAL A 11 19.52 9.20 -12.22
C VAL A 11 18.40 8.28 -11.76
N ILE A 12 18.77 7.22 -11.07
CA ILE A 12 17.86 6.28 -10.43
C ILE A 12 18.11 6.38 -8.93
N GLY A 13 17.04 6.44 -8.15
CA GLY A 13 17.13 6.45 -6.71
C GLY A 13 15.76 6.50 -6.05
N THR A 14 15.77 6.62 -4.73
CA THR A 14 14.55 6.71 -3.92
C THR A 14 14.01 8.15 -3.93
N ARG A 15 13.18 8.50 -2.94
CA ARG A 15 12.55 9.81 -2.79
C ARG A 15 13.47 11.04 -2.92
N SER A 16 14.75 10.93 -2.59
CA SER A 16 15.70 12.06 -2.64
C SER A 16 16.22 12.34 -4.05
N ALA A 17 16.13 11.36 -4.96
CA ALA A 17 16.53 11.51 -6.36
C ALA A 17 15.72 12.59 -7.10
N VAL A 18 14.53 12.93 -6.60
CA VAL A 18 13.73 14.04 -7.11
C VAL A 18 14.44 15.39 -7.02
N PHE A 19 15.51 15.52 -6.22
CA PHE A 19 16.36 16.71 -6.13
C PHE A 19 17.63 16.63 -6.98
N ALA A 20 17.78 15.60 -7.82
CA ALA A 20 18.94 15.46 -8.68
C ALA A 20 19.14 16.74 -9.53
N PRO A 21 20.34 17.35 -9.50
CA PRO A 21 20.58 18.69 -10.02
C PRO A 21 20.81 18.68 -11.54
N PHE A 22 19.80 18.22 -12.27
CA PHE A 22 19.71 18.41 -13.72
C PHE A 22 19.42 19.87 -14.03
N GLU A 23 20.08 20.43 -15.04
CA GLU A 23 19.79 21.78 -15.53
C GLU A 23 18.39 21.87 -16.13
N LYS A 24 17.95 20.82 -16.84
CA LYS A 24 16.61 20.68 -17.39
C LYS A 24 16.19 19.23 -17.44
N VAL A 25 15.12 18.86 -16.73
CA VAL A 25 14.56 17.51 -16.77
C VAL A 25 13.58 17.40 -17.94
N GLY A 26 13.65 16.31 -18.70
CA GLY A 26 12.67 16.01 -19.77
C GLY A 26 11.59 15.01 -19.35
N LEU A 27 11.91 14.13 -18.40
CA LEU A 27 11.04 13.06 -17.94
C LEU A 27 11.37 12.70 -16.48
N ILE A 28 10.32 12.54 -15.66
CA ILE A 28 10.40 11.89 -14.36
C ILE A 28 9.44 10.70 -14.37
N ILE A 29 9.93 9.53 -13.95
CA ILE A 29 9.11 8.34 -13.75
C ILE A 29 9.12 8.03 -12.26
N MET A 30 7.93 7.88 -11.68
CA MET A 30 7.75 7.39 -10.32
C MET A 30 7.04 6.05 -10.36
N ASP A 31 7.77 5.02 -9.95
CA ASP A 31 7.23 3.66 -9.84
C ASP A 31 6.65 3.39 -8.45
N GLU A 32 5.61 2.57 -8.40
CA GLU A 32 4.79 2.34 -7.21
C GLU A 32 4.38 3.68 -6.54
N GLU A 33 3.79 4.60 -7.31
CA GLU A 33 3.57 5.99 -6.89
C GLU A 33 2.73 6.15 -5.61
N GLN A 34 1.93 5.15 -5.26
CA GLN A 34 1.12 5.06 -4.04
C GLN A 34 1.94 4.79 -2.78
N GLU A 35 3.20 4.39 -2.92
CA GLU A 35 4.04 3.96 -1.81
C GLU A 35 4.30 5.09 -0.80
N TYR A 36 4.04 4.80 0.47
CA TYR A 36 4.16 5.79 1.56
C TYR A 36 5.59 6.30 1.72
N SER A 37 6.59 5.49 1.34
CA SER A 37 8.01 5.86 1.44
C SER A 37 8.37 7.16 0.71
N TYR A 38 7.56 7.59 -0.28
CA TYR A 38 7.72 8.87 -0.97
C TYR A 38 7.39 10.09 -0.11
N LYS A 39 6.74 9.92 1.04
CA LYS A 39 6.52 10.95 2.05
C LYS A 39 7.67 10.94 3.07
N SER A 40 8.37 12.06 3.19
CA SER A 40 9.41 12.25 4.21
C SER A 40 8.79 12.73 5.52
N GLU A 41 8.92 11.92 6.57
CA GLU A 41 8.52 12.29 7.94
C GLU A 41 9.57 13.16 8.66
N SER A 42 10.83 13.07 8.23
CA SER A 42 11.95 13.89 8.72
C SER A 42 11.95 15.28 8.09
N SER A 43 12.30 16.30 8.87
CA SER A 43 12.48 17.67 8.36
C SER A 43 13.66 17.77 7.38
N PRO A 44 13.52 18.47 6.24
CA PRO A 44 12.28 19.06 5.74
C PRO A 44 11.27 17.99 5.32
N ARG A 45 10.00 18.14 5.74
CA ARG A 45 8.93 17.21 5.36
C ARG A 45 8.45 17.57 3.96
N TYR A 46 8.47 16.59 3.06
CA TYR A 46 8.03 16.75 1.69
C TYR A 46 7.45 15.44 1.16
N HIS A 47 6.65 15.53 0.11
CA HIS A 47 6.21 14.38 -0.67
C HIS A 47 6.93 14.42 -2.02
N ALA A 48 7.69 13.37 -2.35
CA ALA A 48 8.50 13.34 -3.57
C ALA A 48 7.65 13.57 -4.84
N ARG A 49 6.44 13.00 -4.90
CA ARG A 49 5.45 13.24 -5.95
C ARG A 49 5.11 14.72 -6.16
N GLU A 50 4.94 15.50 -5.09
CA GLU A 50 4.63 16.93 -5.23
C GLU A 50 5.85 17.71 -5.74
N ILE A 51 7.05 17.33 -5.31
CA ILE A 51 8.30 17.91 -5.87
C ILE A 51 8.45 17.52 -7.35
N ALA A 52 8.14 16.29 -7.73
CA ALA A 52 8.20 15.83 -9.11
C ALA A 52 7.22 16.61 -10.01
N LYS A 53 5.97 16.79 -9.56
CA LYS A 53 4.98 17.64 -10.25
C LYS A 53 5.50 19.06 -10.45
N PHE A 54 6.03 19.67 -9.39
CA PHE A 54 6.60 21.02 -9.47
C PHE A 54 7.75 21.09 -10.47
N ARG A 55 8.71 20.15 -10.38
CA ARG A 55 9.86 20.11 -11.30
C ARG A 55 9.44 19.92 -12.75
N CYS A 56 8.52 19.00 -13.02
CA CYS A 56 8.02 18.78 -14.38
C CYS A 56 7.30 20.02 -14.92
N SER A 57 6.53 20.72 -14.07
CA SER A 57 5.90 21.99 -14.47
C SER A 57 6.94 23.09 -14.75
N TYR A 58 8.01 23.17 -13.93
CA TYR A 58 9.06 24.17 -14.08
C TYR A 58 9.92 23.94 -15.33
N ASP A 59 10.29 22.68 -15.60
CA ASP A 59 11.16 22.30 -16.72
C ASP A 59 10.40 22.04 -18.04
N ASN A 60 9.06 22.09 -18.02
CA ASN A 60 8.18 21.63 -19.08
C ASN A 60 8.47 20.17 -19.49
N ALA A 61 8.44 19.29 -18.49
CA ALA A 61 8.79 17.87 -18.58
C ALA A 61 7.55 16.97 -18.45
N LEU A 62 7.67 15.72 -18.88
CA LEU A 62 6.66 14.70 -18.66
C LEU A 62 6.83 14.08 -17.26
N LEU A 63 5.72 13.91 -16.53
CA LEU A 63 5.67 13.09 -15.31
C LEU A 63 4.87 11.82 -15.60
N VAL A 64 5.50 10.67 -15.38
CA VAL A 64 4.85 9.35 -15.45
C VAL A 64 4.73 8.81 -14.02
N LEU A 65 3.49 8.49 -13.64
CA LEU A 65 3.18 7.80 -12.40
C LEU A 65 2.77 6.37 -12.76
N SER A 66 3.56 5.37 -12.38
CA SER A 66 3.26 3.96 -12.62
C SER A 66 2.89 3.24 -11.34
N SER A 67 1.83 2.43 -11.42
CA SER A 67 1.40 1.55 -10.34
C SER A 67 0.32 0.58 -10.78
N ALA A 68 0.31 -0.60 -10.16
CA ALA A 68 -0.78 -1.56 -10.26
C ALA A 68 -1.97 -1.20 -9.34
N THR A 69 -1.72 -0.45 -8.28
CA THR A 69 -2.71 -0.01 -7.27
C THR A 69 -2.54 1.49 -7.01
N PRO A 70 -2.90 2.35 -7.99
CA PRO A 70 -2.64 3.77 -7.88
C PRO A 70 -3.36 4.37 -6.66
N SER A 71 -2.73 5.39 -6.08
CA SER A 71 -3.32 6.24 -5.06
C SER A 71 -4.67 6.79 -5.52
N VAL A 72 -5.61 6.91 -4.57
CA VAL A 72 -6.98 7.35 -4.84
C VAL A 72 -6.99 8.70 -5.56
N GLU A 73 -6.12 9.63 -5.14
CA GLU A 73 -6.02 10.95 -5.73
C GLU A 73 -5.54 10.90 -7.18
N SER A 74 -4.48 10.12 -7.46
CA SER A 74 -3.92 10.02 -8.82
C SER A 74 -4.90 9.34 -9.77
N TYR A 75 -5.56 8.27 -9.31
CA TYR A 75 -6.59 7.58 -10.08
C TYR A 75 -7.82 8.48 -10.34
N TYR A 76 -8.27 9.22 -9.32
CA TYR A 76 -9.35 10.19 -9.47
C TYR A 76 -9.01 11.28 -10.49
N TYR A 77 -7.82 11.87 -10.43
CA TYR A 77 -7.41 12.87 -11.41
C TYR A 77 -7.30 12.30 -12.82
N ALA A 78 -6.84 11.05 -12.96
CA ALA A 78 -6.80 10.38 -14.25
C ALA A 78 -8.20 10.10 -14.82
N LYS A 79 -9.14 9.65 -13.97
CA LYS A 79 -10.54 9.42 -14.35
C LYS A 79 -11.28 10.69 -14.76
N ASN A 80 -10.96 11.83 -14.14
CA ASN A 80 -11.55 13.12 -14.48
C ASN A 80 -10.81 13.86 -15.61
N GLY A 81 -9.86 13.21 -16.29
CA GLY A 81 -9.14 13.79 -17.42
C GLY A 81 -8.09 14.85 -17.06
N ARG A 82 -7.83 15.08 -15.77
CA ARG A 82 -6.73 15.94 -15.33
C ARG A 82 -5.37 15.30 -15.59
N TYR A 83 -5.29 13.97 -15.45
CA TYR A 83 -4.15 13.17 -15.90
C TYR A 83 -4.58 12.25 -17.04
N SER A 84 -3.66 11.88 -17.92
CA SER A 84 -3.90 10.79 -18.87
C SER A 84 -3.84 9.45 -18.15
N LEU A 85 -4.86 8.61 -18.33
CA LEU A 85 -4.90 7.25 -17.81
C LEU A 85 -4.52 6.26 -18.92
N ASN A 86 -3.37 5.60 -18.76
CA ASN A 86 -2.93 4.53 -19.66
C ASN A 86 -2.93 3.21 -18.89
N THR A 87 -3.83 2.29 -19.25
CA THR A 87 -3.98 0.99 -18.58
C THR A 87 -3.37 -0.11 -19.43
N LEU A 88 -2.48 -0.92 -18.85
CA LEU A 88 -1.99 -2.14 -19.46
C LEU A 88 -2.92 -3.29 -19.05
N THR A 89 -3.66 -3.85 -20.00
CA THR A 89 -4.65 -4.92 -19.76
C THR A 89 -4.07 -6.32 -19.86
N GLU A 90 -2.90 -6.45 -20.46
CA GLU A 90 -2.22 -7.73 -20.68
C GLU A 90 -0.98 -7.82 -19.79
N ARG A 91 -0.74 -9.02 -19.26
CA ARG A 91 0.48 -9.31 -18.50
C ARG A 91 1.62 -9.58 -19.46
N TYR A 92 2.84 -9.28 -19.03
CA TYR A 92 4.02 -9.64 -19.78
C TYR A 92 4.21 -11.17 -19.80
N GLY A 93 4.34 -11.74 -21.00
CA GLY A 93 4.56 -13.18 -21.21
C GLY A 93 3.39 -14.06 -20.74
N ASP A 94 3.70 -15.28 -20.29
CA ASP A 94 2.70 -16.29 -19.90
C ASP A 94 2.32 -16.22 -18.40
N ALA A 95 2.40 -15.05 -17.77
CA ALA A 95 2.16 -14.91 -16.35
C ALA A 95 0.68 -15.15 -15.98
N VAL A 96 0.40 -16.28 -15.30
CA VAL A 96 -0.94 -16.65 -14.82
C VAL A 96 -1.14 -16.19 -13.37
N LEU A 97 -2.36 -15.71 -13.06
CA LEU A 97 -2.72 -15.37 -11.68
C LEU A 97 -2.70 -16.61 -10.77
N PRO A 98 -2.21 -16.49 -9.53
CA PRO A 98 -2.26 -17.60 -8.58
C PRO A 98 -3.71 -17.90 -8.20
N LYS A 99 -3.98 -19.16 -7.82
CA LYS A 99 -5.25 -19.54 -7.22
C LYS A 99 -5.40 -18.83 -5.87
N VAL A 100 -6.49 -18.08 -5.72
CA VAL A 100 -6.83 -17.40 -4.46
C VAL A 100 -7.97 -18.17 -3.79
N VAL A 101 -7.85 -18.40 -2.48
CA VAL A 101 -8.88 -19.03 -1.66
C VAL A 101 -9.23 -18.09 -0.52
N VAL A 102 -10.53 -17.83 -0.33
CA VAL A 102 -11.05 -17.04 0.80
C VAL A 102 -11.62 -18.04 1.81
N ALA A 103 -10.99 -18.15 2.98
CA ALA A 103 -11.48 -18.97 4.07
C ALA A 103 -12.40 -18.13 4.97
N ASP A 104 -13.64 -18.58 5.18
CA ASP A 104 -14.60 -17.92 6.06
C ASP A 104 -14.38 -18.36 7.52
N MET A 105 -13.86 -17.46 8.34
CA MET A 105 -13.57 -17.73 9.74
C MET A 105 -14.83 -17.93 10.60
N ASN A 106 -16.01 -17.49 10.14
CA ASN A 106 -17.26 -17.77 10.85
C ASN A 106 -17.64 -19.25 10.73
N VAL A 107 -17.43 -19.85 9.55
CA VAL A 107 -17.66 -21.27 9.30
C VAL A 107 -16.67 -22.11 10.11
N GLU A 108 -15.39 -21.71 10.15
CA GLU A 108 -14.37 -22.34 11.00
C GLU A 108 -14.81 -22.38 12.47
N GLN A 109 -15.30 -21.27 13.00
CA GLN A 109 -15.78 -21.18 14.38
C GLN A 109 -17.00 -22.06 14.64
N GLN A 110 -17.98 -22.08 13.73
CA GLN A 110 -19.15 -22.96 13.83
C GLN A 110 -18.76 -24.44 13.83
N ASN A 111 -17.69 -24.80 13.11
CA ASN A 111 -17.12 -26.14 13.08
C ASN A 111 -16.19 -26.46 14.26
N GLY A 112 -16.07 -25.55 15.24
CA GLY A 112 -15.29 -25.74 16.47
C GLY A 112 -13.86 -25.23 16.42
N ASN A 113 -13.39 -24.66 15.30
CA ASN A 113 -12.09 -24.00 15.23
C ASN A 113 -12.17 -22.59 15.84
N VAL A 114 -11.72 -22.47 17.08
CA VAL A 114 -11.68 -21.20 17.83
C VAL A 114 -10.36 -20.44 17.66
N THR A 115 -9.45 -20.91 16.81
CA THR A 115 -8.15 -20.28 16.58
C THR A 115 -8.26 -19.12 15.57
N GLY A 116 -7.20 -18.32 15.48
CA GLY A 116 -7.12 -17.23 14.50
C GLY A 116 -6.73 -17.67 13.08
N PHE A 117 -6.60 -18.98 12.84
CA PHE A 117 -6.14 -19.53 11.56
C PHE A 117 -7.15 -20.56 11.05
N SER A 118 -7.52 -20.48 9.77
CA SER A 118 -8.37 -21.49 9.15
C SER A 118 -7.61 -22.80 8.97
N GLU A 119 -8.33 -23.93 8.93
CA GLU A 119 -7.67 -25.23 8.68
C GLU A 119 -7.01 -25.23 7.30
N THR A 120 -7.66 -24.64 6.29
CA THR A 120 -7.07 -24.49 4.94
C THR A 120 -5.72 -23.78 4.97
N LEU A 121 -5.55 -22.72 5.77
CA LEU A 121 -4.27 -22.05 5.90
C LEU A 121 -3.23 -22.96 6.56
N LEU A 122 -3.60 -23.63 7.66
CA LEU A 122 -2.71 -24.52 8.40
C LEU A 122 -2.23 -25.70 7.54
N GLU A 123 -3.13 -26.32 6.78
CA GLU A 123 -2.82 -27.38 5.83
C GLU A 123 -1.80 -26.92 4.77
N ASN A 124 -2.01 -25.75 4.17
CA ASN A 124 -1.10 -25.23 3.14
C ASN A 124 0.27 -24.83 3.73
N LEU A 125 0.31 -24.32 4.96
CA LEU A 125 1.55 -24.04 5.66
C LEU A 125 2.33 -25.33 5.96
N ARG A 126 1.66 -26.37 6.46
CA ARG A 126 2.26 -27.69 6.71
C ARG A 126 2.78 -28.30 5.41
N TYR A 127 1.97 -28.31 4.35
CA TYR A 127 2.36 -28.80 3.03
C TYR A 127 3.62 -28.11 2.52
N ASN A 128 3.67 -26.77 2.58
CA ASN A 128 4.85 -26.04 2.15
C ASN A 128 6.07 -26.39 2.99
N LEU A 129 5.94 -26.45 4.32
CA LEU A 129 7.03 -26.80 5.22
C LEU A 129 7.58 -28.21 4.94
N GLU A 130 6.72 -29.21 4.82
CA GLU A 130 7.07 -30.60 4.52
C GLU A 130 7.75 -30.76 3.16
N ASN A 131 7.44 -29.88 2.21
CA ASN A 131 8.04 -29.86 0.87
C ASN A 131 9.23 -28.90 0.75
N ASN A 132 9.81 -28.45 1.86
CA ASN A 132 10.94 -27.48 1.89
C ASN A 132 10.66 -26.18 1.12
N LYS A 133 9.40 -25.73 1.09
CA LYS A 133 8.97 -24.47 0.51
C LYS A 133 8.82 -23.40 1.58
N GLN A 134 8.90 -22.14 1.17
CA GLN A 134 8.69 -21.00 2.05
C GLN A 134 7.24 -20.52 1.98
N SER A 135 6.72 -20.05 3.11
CA SER A 135 5.43 -19.38 3.19
C SER A 135 5.60 -17.99 3.79
N ILE A 136 4.94 -17.00 3.22
CA ILE A 136 4.91 -15.63 3.75
C ILE A 136 3.56 -15.44 4.43
N LEU A 137 3.57 -15.23 5.75
CA LEU A 137 2.37 -14.91 6.53
C LEU A 137 2.38 -13.42 6.88
N LEU A 138 1.42 -12.69 6.32
CA LEU A 138 1.25 -11.26 6.60
C LEU A 138 0.28 -11.08 7.77
N LEU A 139 0.77 -10.51 8.87
CA LEU A 139 -0.03 -10.17 10.05
C LEU A 139 -0.02 -8.65 10.24
N ASN A 140 -1.14 -8.09 10.68
CA ASN A 140 -1.22 -6.67 11.03
C ASN A 140 -0.22 -6.35 12.15
N ARG A 141 0.43 -5.18 12.10
CA ARG A 141 1.36 -4.73 13.14
C ARG A 141 0.63 -4.61 14.49
N ARG A 142 1.28 -5.03 15.58
CA ARG A 142 0.76 -4.87 16.95
C ARG A 142 0.33 -3.41 17.17
N GLY A 143 -0.91 -3.21 17.60
CA GLY A 143 -1.48 -1.89 17.94
C GLY A 143 -2.35 -1.21 16.88
N TYR A 144 -2.51 -1.80 15.67
CA TYR A 144 -3.31 -1.17 14.61
C TYR A 144 -4.79 -1.58 14.56
N ASN A 145 -5.17 -2.73 15.13
CA ASN A 145 -6.57 -3.17 15.19
C ASN A 145 -7.01 -3.31 16.65
N THR A 146 -7.55 -2.23 17.18
CA THR A 146 -8.12 -2.17 18.53
C THR A 146 -9.64 -2.08 18.49
N PHE A 147 -10.29 -2.35 17.37
CA PHE A 147 -11.75 -2.44 17.36
C PHE A 147 -12.20 -3.79 17.92
N VAL A 148 -13.27 -3.75 18.71
CA VAL A 148 -13.82 -4.95 19.37
C VAL A 148 -15.00 -5.44 18.55
N THR A 149 -15.00 -6.73 18.27
CA THR A 149 -16.06 -7.39 17.50
C THR A 149 -16.81 -8.39 18.39
N CYS A 150 -18.13 -8.43 18.27
CA CYS A 150 -18.95 -9.44 18.94
C CYS A 150 -18.63 -10.83 18.38
N ARG A 151 -18.26 -11.78 19.26
CA ARG A 151 -17.94 -13.15 18.84
C ARG A 151 -19.16 -13.97 18.40
N MET A 152 -20.38 -13.53 18.69
CA MET A 152 -21.60 -14.25 18.28
C MET A 152 -22.16 -13.77 16.95
N CYS A 153 -22.12 -12.45 16.68
CA CYS A 153 -22.72 -11.89 15.46
C CYS A 153 -21.72 -11.23 14.51
N GLY A 154 -20.44 -11.11 14.87
CA GLY A 154 -19.42 -10.51 14.00
C GLY A 154 -19.51 -8.99 13.87
N GLU A 155 -20.47 -8.33 14.51
CA GLU A 155 -20.62 -6.87 14.45
C GLU A 155 -19.57 -6.14 15.32
N PRO A 156 -18.95 -5.06 14.81
CA PRO A 156 -18.06 -4.23 15.61
C PRO A 156 -18.84 -3.40 16.63
N VAL A 157 -18.23 -3.12 17.78
CA VAL A 157 -18.80 -2.20 18.77
C VAL A 157 -18.66 -0.77 18.25
N VAL A 158 -19.78 -0.15 17.89
CA VAL A 158 -19.84 1.22 17.34
C VAL A 158 -20.08 2.27 18.41
N CYS A 159 -19.61 3.49 18.17
CA CYS A 159 -19.94 4.63 19.03
C CYS A 159 -21.36 5.14 18.73
N PRO A 160 -22.18 5.40 19.76
CA PRO A 160 -23.55 5.89 19.56
C PRO A 160 -23.65 7.31 18.99
N ASN A 161 -22.53 8.06 18.93
CA ASN A 161 -22.54 9.48 18.53
C ASN A 161 -21.87 9.76 17.17
N CYS A 162 -20.88 8.95 16.77
CA CYS A 162 -20.04 9.17 15.59
C CYS A 162 -20.18 8.05 14.53
N SER A 163 -20.91 6.96 14.82
CA SER A 163 -21.08 5.76 13.96
C SER A 163 -19.78 5.07 13.51
N ILE A 164 -18.63 5.43 14.08
CA ILE A 164 -17.36 4.74 13.88
C ILE A 164 -17.15 3.64 14.92
N SER A 165 -16.31 2.66 14.61
CA SER A 165 -15.94 1.59 15.54
C SER A 165 -15.14 2.14 16.72
N LEU A 166 -15.52 1.73 17.93
CA LEU A 166 -14.81 2.08 19.16
C LEU A 166 -13.48 1.31 19.26
N THR A 167 -12.45 1.99 19.75
CA THR A 167 -11.12 1.42 19.98
C THR A 167 -10.92 1.07 21.45
N TYR A 168 -10.50 -0.16 21.74
CA TYR A 168 -10.13 -0.64 23.06
C TYR A 168 -8.71 -0.20 23.44
N HIS A 169 -8.61 0.67 24.43
CA HIS A 169 -7.36 1.07 25.04
C HIS A 169 -7.06 0.19 26.26
N SER A 170 -6.11 -0.74 26.11
CA SER A 170 -5.74 -1.68 27.18
C SER A 170 -5.16 -0.98 28.42
N ALA A 171 -4.46 0.15 28.24
CA ALA A 171 -3.83 0.90 29.33
C ALA A 171 -4.81 1.44 30.37
N ASN A 172 -6.02 1.84 29.95
CA ASN A 172 -7.06 2.38 30.83
C ASN A 172 -8.33 1.51 30.87
N ARG A 173 -8.34 0.37 30.14
CA ARG A 173 -9.46 -0.57 30.01
C ARG A 173 -10.76 0.10 29.55
N ARG A 174 -10.66 1.07 28.64
CA ARG A 174 -11.83 1.80 28.10
C ARG A 174 -11.95 1.66 26.59
N MET A 175 -13.20 1.76 26.13
CA MET A 175 -13.54 1.93 24.71
C MET A 175 -13.63 3.42 24.41
N MET A 176 -12.96 3.89 23.36
CA MET A 176 -12.94 5.32 23.00
C MET A 176 -13.27 5.52 21.51
N CYS A 177 -14.10 6.55 21.21
CA CYS A 177 -14.23 7.11 19.85
C CYS A 177 -13.00 7.99 19.63
N HIS A 178 -12.40 7.90 18.43
CA HIS A 178 -11.25 8.68 18.03
C HIS A 178 -11.64 10.11 17.63
#